data_AF-A0A6C0UGQ8-F1
#
_entry.id   AF-A0A6C0UGQ8-F1
#
_cell.length_a   1.000
_cell.length_b   1.000
_cell.length_c   1.000
_cell.angle_alpha   90.00
_cell.angle_beta   90.00
_cell.angle_gamma   90.00
#
_symmetry.space_group_name_H-M   'P 1'
#
loop_
_entity.id
_entity.type
_entity.pdbx_description
1 polymer ?
#
loop_
_entity_poly.entity_id
_entity_poly.type
_entity_poly.pdbx_seq_one_letter_code
_entity_poly.pdbx_strand_id
1 'polypeptide(L)'
;MSGEDRADRLRRRRQRARDRARTDESNETEETDKSEETGKTGGSAKTAETAETAKPDETEKTEETEEKKGAEATDETDEPKESVKDVQKPTYMYLPHSVRRDLDRAYSMLKAEYEYEYQEGFEKNRHFYPLVVSLGLEAIEELDPEDVRARLSEKE
;
A
#
# COMPACT_ATOMS: atom_id res chain seq x y z
N MET A 1 -7.20 -35.82 18.26
CA MET A 1 -7.47 -35.16 16.97
C MET A 1 -6.16 -34.58 16.47
N SER A 2 -5.73 -34.97 15.26
CA SER A 2 -4.35 -34.81 14.79
C SER A 2 -3.99 -33.35 14.53
N GLY A 3 -2.95 -32.85 15.19
CA GLY A 3 -2.36 -31.54 14.94
C GLY A 3 -1.62 -31.57 13.61
N GLU A 4 -2.32 -31.24 12.53
CA GLU A 4 -1.71 -31.17 11.20
C GLU A 4 -0.73 -30.00 11.16
N ASP A 5 0.55 -30.33 10.99
CA ASP A 5 1.68 -29.40 11.02
C ASP A 5 1.52 -28.31 9.96
N ARG A 6 1.77 -27.04 10.33
CA ARG A 6 1.61 -25.87 9.45
C ARG A 6 2.41 -26.03 8.17
N ALA A 7 3.54 -26.75 8.24
CA ALA A 7 4.39 -27.07 7.09
C ALA A 7 3.68 -27.98 6.06
N ASP A 8 2.91 -28.97 6.49
CA ASP A 8 2.23 -29.90 5.58
C ASP A 8 1.05 -29.23 4.86
N ARG A 9 0.37 -28.29 5.54
CA ARG A 9 -0.67 -27.48 4.91
C ARG A 9 -0.12 -26.62 3.77
N LEU A 10 1.07 -26.04 3.95
CA LEU A 10 1.76 -25.25 2.91
C LEU A 10 2.23 -26.11 1.74
N ARG A 11 2.75 -27.31 2.01
CA ARG A 11 3.17 -28.26 0.95
C ARG A 11 1.99 -28.69 0.09
N ARG A 12 0.85 -29.07 0.69
CA ARG A 12 -0.37 -29.45 -0.06
C ARG A 12 -0.90 -28.29 -0.90
N ARG A 13 -0.87 -27.05 -0.39
CA ARG A 13 -1.28 -25.86 -1.15
C ARG A 13 -0.41 -25.66 -2.40
N ARG A 14 0.91 -25.84 -2.27
CA ARG A 14 1.85 -25.66 -3.39
C ARG A 14 1.73 -26.78 -4.43
N GLN A 15 1.49 -28.03 -4.01
CA GLN A 15 1.23 -29.14 -4.93
C GLN A 15 -0.04 -28.89 -5.75
N ARG A 16 -1.15 -28.54 -5.10
CA ARG A 16 -2.43 -28.23 -5.78
C ARG A 16 -2.32 -27.09 -6.79
N ALA A 17 -1.50 -26.08 -6.50
CA ALA A 17 -1.26 -24.98 -7.45
C ALA A 17 -0.51 -25.45 -8.71
N ARG A 18 0.47 -26.35 -8.55
CA ARG A 18 1.22 -26.94 -9.67
C ARG A 18 0.35 -27.88 -10.50
N ASP A 19 -0.49 -28.69 -9.85
CA ASP A 19 -1.37 -29.63 -10.56
C ASP A 19 -2.40 -28.87 -11.40
N ARG A 20 -2.94 -27.75 -10.89
CA ARG A 20 -3.84 -26.89 -11.68
C ARG A 20 -3.17 -26.28 -12.90
N ALA A 21 -1.95 -25.76 -12.74
CA ALA A 21 -1.19 -25.21 -13.87
C ALA A 21 -0.88 -26.28 -14.92
N ARG A 22 -0.62 -27.52 -14.50
CA ARG A 22 -0.42 -28.64 -15.44
C ARG A 22 -1.70 -29.08 -16.14
N THR A 23 -2.85 -29.05 -15.47
CA THR A 23 -4.12 -29.39 -16.11
C THR A 23 -4.60 -28.32 -17.10
N ASP A 24 -4.24 -27.05 -16.90
CA ASP A 24 -4.50 -25.97 -17.87
C ASP A 24 -3.61 -26.10 -19.12
N GLU A 25 -2.36 -26.56 -18.98
CA GLU A 25 -1.47 -26.81 -20.13
C GLU A 25 -1.75 -28.13 -20.87
N SER A 26 -2.68 -28.97 -20.39
CA SER A 26 -2.97 -30.28 -21.01
C SER A 26 -4.23 -30.28 -21.89
N ASN A 27 -4.84 -29.13 -22.17
CA ASN A 27 -6.05 -29.03 -23.01
C ASN A 27 -5.84 -28.27 -24.34
N GLU A 28 -4.59 -27.98 -24.72
CA GLU A 28 -4.21 -27.66 -26.09
C GLU A 28 -3.03 -28.57 -26.49
N THR A 29 -3.11 -29.16 -27.69
CA THR A 29 -2.15 -30.05 -28.37
C THR A 29 -2.25 -31.56 -28.09
N GLU A 30 -3.11 -32.22 -28.86
CA GLU A 30 -2.79 -33.55 -29.41
C GLU A 30 -1.65 -33.44 -30.44
N GLU A 31 -0.93 -34.56 -30.59
CA GLU A 31 -0.05 -34.97 -31.71
C GLU A 31 1.48 -34.83 -31.58
N THR A 32 2.12 -35.98 -31.85
CA THR A 32 3.49 -36.24 -32.34
C THR A 32 4.70 -36.30 -31.39
N ASP A 33 5.02 -37.56 -31.05
CA ASP A 33 6.29 -38.27 -31.27
C ASP A 33 7.61 -37.63 -30.79
N LYS A 34 8.19 -38.24 -29.75
CA LYS A 34 9.50 -37.91 -29.18
C LYS A 34 10.51 -38.99 -29.56
N SER A 35 11.38 -38.69 -30.53
CA SER A 35 12.67 -39.35 -30.68
C SER A 35 13.73 -38.71 -29.78
N GLU A 36 14.50 -39.57 -29.15
CA GLU A 36 15.68 -39.33 -28.34
C GLU A 36 16.85 -38.81 -29.20
N GLU A 37 17.69 -37.91 -28.68
CA GLU A 37 19.13 -38.20 -28.45
C GLU A 37 19.90 -37.02 -27.83
N THR A 38 20.60 -37.33 -26.73
CA THR A 38 21.97 -36.98 -26.35
C THR A 38 22.59 -35.60 -26.62
N GLY A 39 23.28 -35.07 -25.60
CA GLY A 39 24.38 -34.12 -25.83
C GLY A 39 24.91 -33.44 -24.56
N LYS A 40 25.81 -34.11 -23.84
CA LYS A 40 26.48 -33.64 -22.61
C LYS A 40 27.87 -33.10 -22.98
N THR A 41 28.20 -31.85 -22.66
CA THR A 41 29.55 -31.24 -22.41
C THR A 41 29.30 -29.76 -22.02
N GLY A 42 29.92 -29.06 -21.07
CA GLY A 42 31.17 -29.21 -20.33
C GLY A 42 32.15 -28.09 -20.73
N GLY A 43 32.31 -27.01 -19.93
CA GLY A 43 33.49 -26.15 -20.01
C GLY A 43 33.33 -24.62 -19.82
N SER A 44 33.70 -24.15 -18.61
CA SER A 44 34.33 -22.88 -18.19
C SER A 44 34.43 -21.61 -19.07
N ALA A 45 33.94 -20.52 -18.47
CA ALA A 45 34.58 -19.21 -18.21
C ALA A 45 35.19 -18.34 -19.33
N LYS A 46 34.68 -17.11 -19.53
CA LYS A 46 35.31 -15.81 -19.14
C LYS A 46 34.51 -14.56 -19.62
N THR A 47 34.32 -13.63 -18.70
CA THR A 47 34.35 -12.13 -18.78
C THR A 47 33.80 -11.31 -19.97
N ALA A 48 32.91 -10.38 -19.58
CA ALA A 48 32.94 -8.92 -19.77
C ALA A 48 32.23 -8.22 -20.97
N GLU A 49 31.34 -7.31 -20.55
CA GLU A 49 31.15 -5.92 -21.01
C GLU A 49 30.07 -5.53 -22.03
N THR A 50 29.45 -4.37 -21.72
CA THR A 50 28.59 -3.46 -22.52
C THR A 50 27.15 -3.91 -22.82
N ALA A 51 26.13 -3.06 -22.98
CA ALA A 51 25.77 -1.70 -22.55
C ALA A 51 24.29 -1.53 -23.00
N GLU A 52 23.53 -0.67 -22.31
CA GLU A 52 22.26 -0.03 -22.73
C GLU A 52 21.04 -0.92 -23.07
N THR A 53 19.89 -0.62 -22.46
CA THR A 53 18.70 -0.10 -23.17
C THR A 53 17.56 0.23 -22.19
N ALA A 54 16.68 1.11 -22.68
CA ALA A 54 15.68 1.89 -21.99
C ALA A 54 14.43 1.13 -21.49
N LYS A 55 13.62 1.85 -20.70
CA LYS A 55 12.25 1.58 -20.22
C LYS A 55 11.31 0.95 -21.29
N PRO A 56 10.24 0.26 -20.86
CA PRO A 56 8.93 0.90 -20.61
C PRO A 56 8.38 0.54 -19.22
N ASP A 57 7.72 1.42 -18.47
CA ASP A 57 6.35 1.95 -18.60
C ASP A 57 5.26 1.05 -17.98
N GLU A 58 4.44 1.75 -17.18
CA GLU A 58 3.10 1.48 -16.68
C GLU A 58 2.68 0.25 -15.86
N THR A 59 1.89 0.60 -14.83
CA THR A 59 0.85 -0.15 -14.12
C THR A 59 1.28 -1.26 -13.15
N GLU A 60 0.98 -1.07 -11.86
CA GLU A 60 -0.22 -1.67 -11.27
C GLU A 60 -0.48 -1.20 -9.82
N LYS A 61 -1.78 -1.10 -9.54
CA LYS A 61 -2.46 -0.80 -8.27
C LYS A 61 -1.73 -1.35 -7.03
N THR A 62 -1.42 -0.47 -6.08
CA THR A 62 -1.37 -0.86 -4.67
C THR A 62 -2.79 -0.83 -4.10
N GLU A 63 -3.37 -2.02 -3.96
CA GLU A 63 -4.54 -2.29 -3.14
C GLU A 63 -4.30 -1.78 -1.72
N GLU A 64 -5.18 -0.89 -1.25
CA GLU A 64 -5.32 -0.58 0.18
C GLU A 64 -5.60 -1.88 0.92
N THR A 65 -4.71 -2.22 1.86
CA THR A 65 -4.88 -3.37 2.73
C THR A 65 -6.01 -3.05 3.70
N GLU A 66 -7.15 -3.73 3.53
CA GLU A 66 -8.24 -3.76 4.51
C GLU A 66 -7.67 -4.17 5.88
N GLU A 67 -7.61 -3.21 6.80
CA GLU A 67 -7.34 -3.47 8.20
C GLU A 67 -8.47 -4.33 8.78
N LYS A 68 -8.14 -5.59 9.03
CA LYS A 68 -9.03 -6.54 9.70
C LYS A 68 -9.39 -6.04 11.09
N LYS A 69 -10.68 -5.84 11.31
CA LYS A 69 -11.38 -5.83 12.59
C LYS A 69 -10.83 -6.94 13.52
N GLY A 70 -10.03 -6.53 14.51
CA GLY A 70 -9.86 -7.26 15.75
C GLY A 70 -11.01 -6.87 16.67
N ALA A 71 -11.96 -7.78 16.86
CA ALA A 71 -12.98 -7.65 17.88
C ALA A 71 -12.35 -7.99 19.24
N GLU A 72 -12.12 -6.98 20.07
CA GLU A 72 -12.12 -7.16 21.52
C GLU A 72 -13.24 -6.31 22.09
N ALA A 73 -14.17 -6.99 22.75
CA ALA A 73 -15.31 -6.42 23.41
C ALA A 73 -14.86 -5.91 24.79
N THR A 74 -15.01 -4.61 25.02
CA THR A 74 -15.22 -4.05 26.34
C THR A 74 -16.36 -3.04 26.27
N ASP A 75 -17.36 -3.35 27.07
CA ASP A 75 -18.66 -2.72 27.25
C ASP A 75 -18.51 -1.33 27.90
N GLU A 76 -18.78 -0.25 27.17
CA GLU A 76 -19.30 1.02 27.71
C GLU A 76 -20.08 1.74 26.59
N THR A 77 -21.42 1.77 26.72
CA THR A 77 -22.39 2.72 26.12
C THR A 77 -21.94 3.51 24.88
N ASP A 78 -21.66 2.85 23.76
CA ASP A 78 -21.25 3.51 22.51
C ASP A 78 -22.53 3.87 21.73
N GLU A 79 -22.99 5.12 21.85
CA GLU A 79 -23.89 5.66 20.82
C GLU A 79 -23.21 5.49 19.46
N PRO A 80 -23.94 5.11 18.40
CA PRO A 80 -23.31 4.86 17.11
C PRO A 80 -22.67 6.17 16.60
N LYS A 81 -21.34 6.25 16.67
CA LYS A 81 -20.59 7.37 16.10
C LYS A 81 -20.93 7.45 14.61
N GLU A 82 -21.46 8.59 14.18
CA GLU A 82 -21.80 8.84 12.78
C GLU A 82 -20.58 8.59 11.89
N SER A 83 -20.81 7.92 10.76
CA SER A 83 -19.74 7.65 9.80
C SER A 83 -19.21 8.97 9.24
N VAL A 84 -17.89 9.08 9.10
CA VAL A 84 -17.22 10.27 8.55
C VAL A 84 -17.81 10.67 7.19
N LYS A 85 -18.24 9.69 6.39
CA LYS A 85 -18.82 9.92 5.05
C LYS A 85 -20.19 10.59 5.08
N ASP A 86 -20.93 10.46 6.17
CA ASP A 86 -22.27 11.03 6.31
C ASP A 86 -22.19 12.49 6.76
N VAL A 87 -21.13 12.84 7.50
CA VAL A 87 -20.90 14.18 8.06
C VAL A 87 -20.02 15.06 7.17
N GLN A 88 -18.99 14.47 6.56
CA GLN A 88 -17.96 15.21 5.82
C GLN A 88 -18.02 14.95 4.32
N LYS A 89 -17.96 16.03 3.53
CA LYS A 89 -17.90 15.95 2.06
C LYS A 89 -16.48 15.56 1.62
N PRO A 90 -16.29 14.49 0.84
CA PRO A 90 -14.97 14.11 0.34
C PRO A 90 -14.43 15.20 -0.57
N THR A 91 -13.18 15.60 -0.32
CA THR A 91 -12.49 16.63 -1.09
C THR A 91 -11.15 16.07 -1.57
N TYR A 92 -10.91 16.13 -2.88
CA TYR A 92 -9.68 15.64 -3.50
C TYR A 92 -8.81 16.82 -3.93
N MET A 93 -7.51 16.74 -3.66
CA MET A 93 -6.54 17.78 -3.99
C MET A 93 -5.20 17.17 -4.41
N TYR A 94 -4.49 17.86 -5.30
CA TYR A 94 -3.13 17.52 -5.67
C TYR A 94 -2.15 18.24 -4.75
N LEU A 95 -1.31 17.47 -4.06
CA LEU A 95 -0.26 18.01 -3.20
C LEU A 95 1.12 17.62 -3.76
N PRO A 96 2.12 18.52 -3.69
CA PRO A 96 3.50 18.14 -3.96
C PRO A 96 3.93 16.93 -3.11
N HIS A 97 4.75 16.05 -3.68
CA HIS A 97 5.17 14.82 -3.01
C HIS A 97 5.83 15.07 -1.64
N SER A 98 6.63 16.14 -1.54
CA SER A 98 7.25 16.57 -0.28
C SER A 98 6.20 16.88 0.79
N VAL A 99 5.20 17.69 0.44
CA VAL A 99 4.11 18.09 1.34
C VAL A 99 3.30 16.88 1.80
N ARG A 100 2.96 15.96 0.89
CA ARG A 100 2.26 14.72 1.26
C ARG A 100 3.07 13.88 2.25
N ARG A 101 4.36 13.69 1.99
CA ARG A 101 5.25 12.93 2.87
C ARG A 101 5.33 13.56 4.26
N ASP A 102 5.42 14.89 4.32
CA ASP A 102 5.51 15.62 5.58
C ASP A 102 4.19 15.54 6.36
N LEU A 103 3.03 15.57 5.69
CA LEU A 103 1.72 15.30 6.31
C LEU A 103 1.63 13.90 6.90
N ASP A 104 2.06 12.87 6.16
CA ASP A 104 2.03 11.48 6.65
C ASP A 104 2.92 11.31 7.88
N ARG A 105 4.12 11.92 7.87
CA ARG A 105 5.03 11.92 9.03
C ARG A 105 4.39 12.62 10.24
N ALA A 106 3.84 13.82 10.04
CA ALA A 106 3.21 14.60 11.10
C ALA A 106 2.03 13.84 11.72
N TYR A 107 1.20 13.18 10.90
CA TYR A 107 0.13 12.32 11.37
C TYR A 107 0.66 11.19 12.25
N SER A 108 1.68 10.44 11.80
CA SER A 108 2.21 9.32 12.57
C SER A 108 2.75 9.75 13.94
N MET A 109 3.40 10.90 14.02
CA MET A 109 3.92 11.45 15.28
C MET A 109 2.77 11.86 16.20
N LEU A 110 1.86 12.72 15.71
CA LEU A 110 0.75 13.24 16.50
C LEU A 110 -0.18 12.12 16.96
N LYS A 111 -0.46 11.13 16.11
CA LYS A 111 -1.26 9.96 16.46
C LYS A 111 -0.64 9.22 17.65
N ALA A 112 0.66 8.92 17.57
CA ALA A 112 1.35 8.18 18.61
C ALA A 112 1.35 8.93 19.95
N GLU A 113 1.60 10.24 19.92
CA GLU A 113 1.57 11.10 21.11
C GLU A 113 0.15 11.18 21.70
N TYR A 114 -0.87 11.41 20.87
CA TYR A 114 -2.26 11.51 21.31
C TYR A 114 -2.79 10.19 21.88
N GLU A 115 -2.57 9.07 21.18
CA GLU A 115 -3.02 7.74 21.63
C GLU A 115 -2.29 7.30 22.91
N TYR A 116 -1.01 7.67 23.08
CA TYR A 116 -0.28 7.40 24.31
C TYR A 116 -0.83 8.19 25.50
N GLU A 117 -1.11 9.48 25.30
CA GLU A 117 -1.54 10.38 26.37
C GLU A 117 -3.00 10.14 26.77
N TYR A 118 -3.89 10.00 25.79
CA TYR A 118 -5.34 9.98 26.00
C TYR A 118 -5.96 8.59 25.90
N GLN A 119 -5.23 7.57 25.42
CA GLN A 119 -5.73 6.20 25.20
C GLN A 119 -6.96 6.16 24.25
N GLU A 120 -7.10 7.17 23.40
CA GLU A 120 -8.19 7.33 22.44
C GLU A 120 -7.68 7.28 21.00
N GLY A 121 -8.42 6.62 20.11
CA GLY A 121 -8.03 6.48 18.70
C GLY A 121 -7.98 7.81 17.94
N PHE A 122 -6.90 8.03 17.19
CA PHE A 122 -6.71 9.25 16.41
C PHE A 122 -6.71 9.00 14.89
N GLU A 123 -7.86 9.21 14.26
CA GLU A 123 -8.11 8.97 12.84
C GLU A 123 -7.68 10.11 11.89
N LYS A 124 -7.16 9.74 10.70
CA LYS A 124 -6.74 10.70 9.66
C LYS A 124 -7.88 11.61 9.20
N ASN A 125 -8.98 11.01 8.74
CA ASN A 125 -10.07 11.75 8.08
C ASN A 125 -10.98 12.46 9.08
N ARG A 126 -11.16 11.88 10.28
CA ARG A 126 -12.04 12.45 11.28
C ARG A 126 -11.39 13.58 12.08
N HIS A 127 -10.10 13.46 12.39
CA HIS A 127 -9.41 14.36 13.31
C HIS A 127 -8.28 15.13 12.63
N PHE A 128 -7.33 14.43 12.02
CA PHE A 128 -6.09 15.06 11.54
C PHE A 128 -6.27 16.04 10.39
N TYR A 129 -6.88 15.61 9.27
CA TYR A 129 -7.01 16.48 8.10
C TYR A 129 -7.87 17.72 8.36
N PRO A 130 -9.04 17.62 9.03
CA PRO A 130 -9.81 18.80 9.41
C PRO A 130 -9.01 19.80 10.25
N LEU A 131 -8.24 19.30 11.23
CA LEU A 131 -7.41 20.15 12.10
C LEU A 131 -6.30 20.86 11.33
N VAL A 132 -5.59 20.15 10.45
CA VAL A 132 -4.53 20.75 9.63
C VAL A 132 -5.10 21.82 8.69
N VAL A 133 -6.26 21.55 8.09
CA VAL A 133 -6.90 22.51 7.18
C VAL A 133 -7.39 23.73 7.94
N SER A 134 -8.03 23.58 9.10
CA SER A 134 -8.53 24.72 9.88
C SER A 134 -7.38 25.63 10.33
N LEU A 135 -6.32 25.06 10.92
CA LEU A 135 -5.14 25.81 11.34
C LEU A 135 -4.41 26.45 10.14
N GLY A 136 -4.38 25.76 8.99
CA GLY A 136 -3.81 26.28 7.78
C GLY A 136 -4.58 27.47 7.19
N LEU A 137 -5.92 27.45 7.28
CA LEU A 137 -6.76 28.56 6.85
C LEU A 137 -6.59 29.77 7.77
N GLU A 138 -6.61 29.57 9.09
CA GLU A 138 -6.32 30.63 10.08
C GLU A 138 -4.97 31.29 9.78
N ALA A 139 -3.92 30.49 9.54
CA ALA A 139 -2.60 31.01 9.20
C ALA A 139 -2.52 31.73 7.84
N ILE A 140 -3.44 31.46 6.91
CA ILE A 140 -3.52 32.17 5.62
C ILE A 140 -4.31 33.48 5.77
N GLU A 141 -5.36 33.50 6.61
CA GLU A 141 -6.16 34.69 6.88
C GLU A 141 -5.35 35.83 7.53
N GLU A 142 -4.30 35.47 8.28
CA GLU A 142 -3.36 36.43 8.88
C GLU A 142 -2.37 37.06 7.88
N LEU A 143 -2.32 36.60 6.61
CA LEU A 143 -1.36 37.08 5.62
C LEU A 143 -1.95 38.15 4.72
N ASP A 144 -1.17 39.20 4.48
CA ASP A 144 -1.49 40.17 3.46
C ASP A 144 -1.17 39.62 2.05
N PRO A 145 -1.80 40.17 0.98
CA PRO A 145 -1.59 39.68 -0.38
C PRO A 145 -0.13 39.68 -0.85
N GLU A 146 0.69 40.60 -0.35
CA GLU A 146 2.12 40.67 -0.69
C GLU A 146 2.90 39.48 -0.10
N ASP A 147 2.61 39.09 1.15
CA ASP A 147 3.22 37.93 1.80
C ASP A 147 2.83 36.62 1.10
N VAL A 148 1.57 36.50 0.70
CA VAL A 148 1.09 35.35 -0.08
C VAL A 148 1.86 35.26 -1.39
N ARG A 149 2.02 36.39 -2.11
CA ARG A 149 2.77 36.42 -3.37
C ARG A 149 4.22 36.01 -3.18
N ALA A 150 4.90 36.51 -2.15
CA ALA A 150 6.28 36.14 -1.85
C ALA A 150 6.42 34.61 -1.63
N ARG A 151 5.53 34.02 -0.83
CA ARG A 151 5.55 32.58 -0.53
C ARG A 151 5.24 31.69 -1.73
N LEU A 152 4.45 32.16 -2.69
CA LEU A 152 4.22 31.43 -3.94
C LEU A 152 5.49 31.40 -4.80
N SER A 153 6.22 32.52 -4.88
CA SER A 153 7.44 32.60 -5.69
C SER A 153 8.62 31.78 -5.15
N GLU A 154 8.66 31.45 -3.86
CA GLU A 154 9.68 30.57 -3.27
C GLU A 154 9.46 29.08 -3.59
N LYS A 155 8.25 28.72 -4.03
CA LYS A 155 7.82 27.34 -4.26
C LYS A 155 7.78 26.95 -5.74
N GLU A 156 8.01 27.91 -6.64
CA GLU A 156 8.23 27.70 -8.08
C GLU A 156 9.71 27.39 -8.38
#